data_AF-A0A699RR09-F1
#
_entry.id   AF-A0A699RR09-F1
#
_cell.length_a   1.000
_cell.length_b   1.000
_cell.length_c   1.000
_cell.angle_alpha   90.00
_cell.angle_beta   90.00
_cell.angle_gamma   90.00
#
_symmetry.space_group_name_H-M   'P 1'
#
loop_
_entity.id
_entity.type
_entity.pdbx_description
1 polymer ?
#
loop_
_entity_poly.entity_id
_entity_poly.type
_entity_poly.pdbx_seq_one_letter_code
_entity_poly.pdbx_strand_id
1 'polypeptide(L)' 'MPTTPVAAELLPTVLAVSVTAIHLVRPLYEPDGTTIQDFALEYVNPAGQQMTGLPEYPG' A
#
# COMPACT_ATOMS: atom_id res chain seq x y z
N MET A 1 -3.55 3.19 -19.02
CA MET A 1 -3.51 1.74 -19.26
C MET A 1 -4.76 1.16 -18.63
N PRO A 2 -5.66 0.49 -19.37
CA PRO A 2 -6.76 -0.22 -18.71
C PRO A 2 -6.14 -1.34 -17.87
N THR A 3 -6.33 -1.30 -16.55
CA THR A 3 -6.14 -2.49 -15.72
C THR A 3 -7.09 -3.54 -16.28
N THR A 4 -6.53 -4.56 -16.92
CA THR A 4 -7.32 -5.71 -17.37
C THR A 4 -8.09 -6.21 -16.14
N PRO A 5 -9.41 -6.39 -16.19
CA PRO A 5 -10.25 -6.64 -15.01
C PRO A 5 -9.74 -7.80 -14.12
N VAL A 6 -9.17 -8.83 -14.75
CA VAL A 6 -8.46 -9.94 -14.09
C VAL A 6 -7.34 -9.49 -13.14
N ALA A 7 -6.54 -8.48 -13.52
CA ALA A 7 -5.43 -8.02 -12.69
C ALA A 7 -5.92 -7.33 -11.40
N ALA A 8 -7.03 -6.60 -11.47
CA ALA A 8 -7.62 -5.96 -10.30
C ALA A 8 -8.22 -6.99 -9.33
N GLU A 9 -8.85 -8.05 -9.86
CA GLU A 9 -9.44 -9.13 -9.07
C GLU A 9 -8.39 -10.03 -8.39
N LEU A 10 -7.24 -10.24 -9.03
CA LEU A 10 -6.17 -11.09 -8.49
C LEU A 10 -5.24 -10.37 -7.52
N LEU A 11 -5.21 -9.04 -7.53
CA LEU A 11 -4.30 -8.24 -6.72
C LEU A 11 -4.39 -8.54 -5.21
N PRO A 12 -5.57 -8.64 -4.58
CA PRO A 12 -5.66 -8.97 -3.15
C PRO A 12 -5.03 -10.32 -2.82
N THR A 13 -5.28 -11.33 -3.66
CA THR A 13 -4.71 -12.68 -3.51
C THR A 13 -3.19 -12.64 -3.62
N VAL A 14 -2.65 -11.93 -4.61
CA VAL A 14 -1.19 -11.79 -4.79
C VAL A 14 -0.56 -11.10 -3.58
N LEU A 15 -1.17 -10.03 -3.07
CA LEU A 15 -0.66 -9.33 -1.89
C LEU A 15 -0.70 -10.20 -0.63
N ALA A 16 -1.75 -11.01 -0.48
CA ALA A 16 -1.92 -11.92 0.66
C ALA A 16 -0.91 -13.08 0.67
N VAL A 17 -0.53 -13.61 -0.50
CA VAL A 17 0.44 -14.72 -0.60
C VAL A 17 1.90 -14.25 -0.78
N SER A 18 2.12 -12.95 -0.97
CA SER A 18 3.46 -12.38 -1.11
C SER A 18 4.26 -12.55 0.18
N VAL A 19 5.48 -13.07 0.06
CA VAL A 19 6.43 -13.22 1.18
C VAL A 19 7.23 -11.92 1.41
N THR A 20 7.22 -11.01 0.44
CA THR A 20 7.88 -9.71 0.55
C THR A 20 6.95 -8.71 1.23
N ALA A 21 7.47 -7.97 2.19
CA ALA A 21 6.77 -6.83 2.80
C ALA A 21 6.53 -5.73 1.76
N ILE A 22 5.27 -5.32 1.62
CA ILE A 22 4.83 -4.27 0.70
C ILE A 22 4.10 -3.21 1.52
N HIS A 23 4.56 -1.97 1.39
CA HIS A 23 3.94 -0.77 1.96
C HIS A 23 3.47 0.14 0.83
N LEU A 24 2.17 0.42 0.79
CA LEU A 24 1.61 1.48 -0.04
C LEU A 24 1.50 2.73 0.81
N VAL A 25 2.07 3.82 0.32
CA VAL A 25 2.03 5.12 0.99
C VAL A 25 1.45 6.17 0.06
N ARG A 26 0.67 7.09 0.62
CA ARG A 26 0.20 8.29 -0.07
C ARG A 26 1.09 9.48 0.31
N PRO A 27 1.53 10.29 -0.66
CA PRO A 27 2.24 11.52 -0.35
C PRO A 27 1.29 12.51 0.33
N LEU A 28 1.81 13.18 1.37
CA LEU A 28 1.24 14.38 1.96
C LEU A 28 2.03 15.56 1.38
N TYR A 29 1.35 16.43 0.65
CA TYR A 29 1.96 17.59 0.03
C TYR A 29 1.90 18.81 0.95
N GLU A 30 2.90 19.67 0.84
CA GLU A 30 2.84 21.03 1.36
C GLU A 30 1.67 21.82 0.72
N PRO A 31 1.28 22.98 1.28
CA PRO A 31 0.22 23.82 0.70
C PRO A 31 0.47 24.26 -0.75
N ASP A 32 1.72 24.18 -1.23
CA ASP A 32 2.08 24.44 -2.62
C ASP A 32 1.60 23.35 -3.60
N GLY A 33 1.15 22.19 -3.09
CA GLY A 33 0.61 21.07 -3.85
C GLY A 33 1.63 20.30 -4.70
N THR A 34 2.92 20.58 -4.55
CA THR A 34 3.99 20.02 -5.41
C THR A 34 5.14 19.44 -4.60
N THR A 35 5.46 20.04 -3.46
CA THR A 35 6.51 19.55 -2.55
C THR A 35 5.91 18.48 -1.64
N ILE A 36 6.53 17.29 -1.64
CA ILE A 36 6.14 16.22 -0.71
C ILE A 36 6.70 16.57 0.67
N GLN A 37 5.81 16.74 1.65
CA GLN A 37 6.14 16.99 3.05
C GLN A 37 6.41 15.67 3.78
N ASP A 38 5.55 14.68 3.58
CA ASP A 38 5.63 13.38 4.27
C ASP A 38 4.83 12.31 3.50
N PHE A 39 4.77 11.09 4.05
CA PHE A 39 4.00 9.97 3.53
C PHE A 39 3.12 9.38 4.62
N ALA A 40 1.83 9.22 4.34
CA ALA A 40 0.94 8.44 5.19
C ALA A 40 0.84 7.00 4.69
N LEU A 41 0.94 6.03 5.59
CA LEU A 41 0.73 4.62 5.27
C LEU A 41 -0.74 4.39 4.91
N GLU A 42 -0.98 3.83 3.72
CA GLU A 42 -2.32 3.54 3.20
C GLU A 42 -2.62 2.04 3.28
N TYR A 43 -1.64 1.19 3.02
CA TYR A 43 -1.79 -0.25 3.12
C TYR A 43 -0.45 -0.93 3.44
N VAL A 44 -0.53 -2.00 4.22
CA VAL A 44 0.58 -2.92 4.46
C VAL A 44 0.09 -4.35 4.24
N ASN A 45 0.82 -5.14 3.47
CA ASN A 45 0.43 -6.54 3.27
C ASN A 45 0.72 -7.40 4.52
N PRO A 46 0.20 -8.64 4.59
CA PRO A 46 0.41 -9.50 5.77
C PRO A 46 1.89 -9.72 6.11
N ALA A 47 2.76 -9.90 5.11
CA ALA A 47 4.20 -10.02 5.36
C ALA A 47 4.78 -8.77 6.04
N GLY A 48 4.41 -7.57 5.58
CA GLY A 48 4.85 -6.31 6.21
C GLY A 48 4.31 -6.12 7.62
N GLN A 49 3.08 -6.55 7.89
CA GLN A 49 2.49 -6.49 9.24
C GLN A 49 3.22 -7.40 10.22
N GLN A 50 3.52 -8.63 9.81
CA GLN A 50 4.26 -9.59 10.65
C GLN A 50 5.67 -9.09 10.96
N MET A 51 6.32 -8.39 10.02
CA MET A 51 7.66 -7.84 10.21
C MET A 51 7.68 -6.56 11.09
N THR A 52 6.62 -5.75 11.03
CA THR A 52 6.55 -4.46 11.74
C THR A 52 5.78 -4.51 13.05
N GLY A 53 5.01 -5.58 13.29
CA GLY A 53 4.08 -5.69 14.43
C GLY A 53 2.86 -4.77 14.32
N LEU A 54 2.64 -4.15 13.15
CA LEU A 54 1.50 -3.28 12.89
C LEU A 54 0.30 -4.12 12.44
N PRO A 55 -0.93 -3.87 12.93
CA PRO A 55 -2.13 -4.53 12.43
C PRO A 55 -2.44 -4.12 10.98
N GLU A 56 -3.27 -4.89 10.26
CA GLU A 56 -3.97 -4.42 9.05
C GLU A 56 -4.63 -3.09 9.39
N TYR A 57 -4.07 -1.97 8.91
CA TYR A 57 -4.70 -0.67 9.04
C TYR A 57 -5.67 -0.53 7.86
N PRO A 58 -7.00 -0.53 8.08
CA PRO A 58 -7.94 -0.11 7.06
C PRO A 58 -7.96 1.42 7.09
N GLY A 59 -7.27 2.04 6.13
CA GLY A 59 -7.50 3.43 5.75
C GLY A 59 -8.75 3.54 4.88
#